data_AF-A0A6M8VTQ2-F1
#
_entry.id   AF-A0A6M8VTQ2-F1
#
_cell.length_a   1.000
_cell.length_b   1.000
_cell.length_c   1.000
_cell.angle_alpha   90.00
_cell.angle_beta   90.00
_cell.angle_gamma   90.00
#
_symmetry.space_group_name_H-M   'P 1'
#
loop_
_entity.id
_entity.type
_entity.pdbx_description
1 polymer ?
#
loop_
_entity_poly.entity_id
_entity_poly.type
_entity_poly.pdbx_seq_one_letter_code
_entity_poly.pdbx_strand_id
1 'polypeptide(L)'
;MWKSGVLVLAAAAVLFVTGVGSTGAQPTPAREPAFRVGTYDNRAIAIAWVRSEFSDLGELREQLDAAETAGDQAKIDELMELGPKVQQKLHLQGFGRAPVSDLLEAVQDRLTEVAEETGVDVIVFECNFAGPGVEVVDVTDALVELFSPTVETRTTIDALLRNDPVPLEDLHPEH
;
A
#
# COMPACT_ATOMS: atom_id res chain seq x y z
N MET A 1 -66.80 -0.18 -79.38
CA MET A 1 -67.50 0.91 -78.66
C MET A 1 -66.75 1.12 -77.34
N TRP A 2 -65.62 1.85 -77.32
CA TRP A 2 -65.45 3.32 -77.17
C TRP A 2 -66.06 3.91 -75.88
N LYS A 3 -65.19 4.27 -74.90
CA LYS A 3 -64.98 5.60 -74.22
C LYS A 3 -63.97 5.42 -73.08
N SER A 4 -62.73 5.90 -73.23
CA SER A 4 -62.24 7.23 -72.77
C SER A 4 -62.43 7.37 -71.25
N GLY A 5 -61.42 7.40 -70.38
CA GLY A 5 -60.19 8.19 -70.40
C GLY A 5 -60.39 9.44 -69.53
N VAL A 6 -59.82 9.48 -68.32
CA VAL A 6 -59.51 10.71 -67.57
C VAL A 6 -58.27 10.46 -66.71
N LEU A 7 -57.19 11.18 -67.04
CA LEU A 7 -56.05 11.46 -66.19
C LEU A 7 -56.52 12.29 -64.99
N VAL A 8 -56.09 11.93 -63.78
CA VAL A 8 -55.95 12.90 -62.68
C VAL A 8 -54.51 12.81 -62.18
N LEU A 9 -53.74 13.84 -62.52
CA LEU A 9 -52.48 14.23 -61.89
C LEU A 9 -52.77 14.62 -60.43
N ALA A 10 -52.17 13.90 -59.48
CA ALA A 10 -52.04 14.37 -58.11
C ALA A 10 -50.57 14.24 -57.70
N ALA A 11 -49.88 15.38 -57.73
CA ALA A 11 -48.57 15.56 -57.12
C ALA A 11 -48.74 15.69 -55.61
N ALA A 12 -47.99 14.92 -54.81
CA ALA A 12 -47.63 15.31 -53.44
C ALA A 12 -46.51 14.43 -52.85
N ALA A 13 -45.39 15.10 -52.59
CA ALA A 13 -44.45 14.94 -51.47
C ALA A 13 -43.78 13.57 -51.23
N VAL A 14 -42.55 13.46 -51.72
CA VAL A 14 -41.50 12.63 -51.11
C VAL A 14 -41.15 13.25 -49.75
N LEU A 15 -41.57 12.61 -48.65
CA LEU A 15 -41.06 12.86 -47.31
C LEU A 15 -39.77 12.05 -47.14
N PHE A 16 -38.61 12.64 -47.47
CA PHE A 16 -37.34 12.19 -46.93
C PHE A 16 -37.32 12.57 -45.44
N VAL A 17 -37.72 11.64 -44.57
CA VAL A 17 -37.38 11.74 -43.15
C VAL A 17 -35.88 11.50 -43.06
N THR A 18 -35.10 12.57 -42.93
CA THR A 18 -33.72 12.50 -42.46
C THR A 18 -33.78 12.05 -41.01
N GLY A 19 -33.66 10.74 -40.81
CA GLY A 19 -33.37 10.17 -39.50
C GLY A 19 -32.04 10.71 -39.03
N VAL A 20 -32.08 11.74 -38.18
CA VAL A 20 -30.94 12.14 -37.36
C VAL A 20 -30.72 10.99 -36.39
N GLY A 21 -29.84 10.07 -36.78
CA GLY A 21 -29.31 9.06 -35.86
C GLY A 21 -28.56 9.80 -34.78
N SER A 22 -29.21 10.01 -33.64
CA SER A 22 -28.52 10.34 -32.40
C SER A 22 -27.66 9.12 -32.08
N THR A 23 -26.37 9.20 -32.38
CA THR A 23 -25.35 8.40 -31.71
C THR A 23 -25.29 8.86 -30.26
N GLY A 24 -26.32 8.50 -29.51
CA GLY A 24 -26.26 8.52 -28.06
C GLY A 24 -25.16 7.55 -27.67
N ALA A 25 -24.01 8.08 -27.25
CA ALA A 25 -23.05 7.31 -26.49
C ALA A 25 -23.83 6.67 -25.34
N GLN A 26 -23.91 5.34 -25.32
CA GLN A 26 -24.49 4.67 -24.17
C GLN A 26 -23.70 5.14 -22.95
N PRO A 27 -24.36 5.68 -21.90
CA PRO A 27 -23.67 5.97 -20.66
C PRO A 27 -23.04 4.66 -20.19
N THR A 28 -21.71 4.63 -20.16
CA THR A 28 -20.97 3.55 -19.51
C THR A 28 -21.56 3.40 -18.11
N PRO A 29 -22.05 2.20 -17.73
CA PRO A 29 -22.59 2.02 -16.39
C PRO A 29 -21.51 2.48 -15.41
N ALA A 30 -21.89 3.42 -14.52
CA ALA A 30 -21.02 3.84 -13.44
C ALA A 30 -20.61 2.58 -12.68
N ARG A 31 -19.31 2.26 -12.73
CA ARG A 31 -18.73 1.15 -11.98
C ARG A 31 -19.02 1.46 -10.50
N GLU A 32 -19.65 0.54 -9.77
CA GLU A 32 -19.79 0.69 -8.32
C GLU A 32 -18.41 1.02 -7.71
N PRO A 33 -18.35 1.86 -6.65
CA PRO A 33 -17.07 2.23 -6.06
C PRO A 33 -16.31 0.95 -5.73
N ALA A 34 -15.11 0.80 -6.30
CA ALA A 34 -14.27 -0.35 -6.07
C ALA A 34 -13.87 -0.35 -4.58
N PHE A 35 -13.92 -1.51 -3.94
CA PHE A 35 -13.37 -1.67 -2.59
C PHE A 35 -11.86 -1.48 -2.67
N ARG A 36 -11.29 -0.58 -1.88
CA ARG A 36 -9.89 -0.14 -1.97
C ARG A 36 -9.07 -0.75 -0.85
N VAL A 37 -8.05 -1.53 -1.21
CA VAL A 37 -7.13 -2.18 -0.29
C VAL A 37 -5.78 -1.48 -0.37
N GLY A 38 -5.36 -0.85 0.73
CA GLY A 38 -4.02 -0.34 0.91
C GLY A 38 -3.03 -1.47 1.19
N THR A 39 -1.97 -1.56 0.39
CA THR A 39 -0.81 -2.45 0.64
C THR A 39 0.45 -1.62 0.89
N TYR A 40 1.44 -2.20 1.55
CA TYR A 40 2.68 -1.49 1.84
C TYR A 40 3.92 -2.38 1.79
N ASP A 41 5.08 -1.79 1.52
CA ASP A 41 6.37 -2.48 1.67
C ASP A 41 6.83 -2.44 3.13
N ASN A 42 6.90 -3.62 3.78
CA ASN A 42 7.31 -3.75 5.19
C ASN A 42 8.70 -3.18 5.46
N ARG A 43 9.61 -3.26 4.49
CA ARG A 43 11.00 -2.85 4.66
C ARG A 43 11.11 -1.35 4.84
N ALA A 44 10.29 -0.59 4.11
CA ALA A 44 10.18 0.84 4.28
C ALA A 44 9.72 1.22 5.70
N ILE A 45 8.71 0.50 6.23
CA ILE A 45 8.22 0.68 7.60
C ILE A 45 9.31 0.36 8.62
N ALA A 46 10.03 -0.76 8.44
CA ALA A 46 11.11 -1.15 9.35
C ALA A 46 12.24 -0.12 9.40
N ILE A 47 12.69 0.39 8.24
CA ILE A 47 13.71 1.43 8.19
C ILE A 47 13.20 2.75 8.78
N ALA A 48 11.96 3.13 8.52
CA ALA A 48 11.36 4.33 9.09
C ALA A 48 11.29 4.24 10.62
N TRP A 49 10.82 3.11 11.16
CA TRP A 49 10.73 2.88 12.61
C TRP A 49 12.11 2.91 13.27
N VAL A 50 13.10 2.17 12.74
CA VAL A 50 14.47 2.09 13.30
C VAL A 50 15.12 3.48 13.40
N ARG A 51 14.78 4.38 12.47
CA ARG A 51 15.33 5.75 12.39
C ARG A 51 14.42 6.82 13.03
N SER A 52 13.36 6.41 13.71
CA SER A 52 12.41 7.29 14.39
C SER A 52 12.63 7.32 15.91
N GLU A 53 11.89 8.19 16.60
CA GLU A 53 11.85 8.23 18.06
C GLU A 53 11.17 7.01 18.71
N PHE A 54 10.42 6.23 17.93
CA PHE A 54 9.70 5.05 18.42
C PHE A 54 10.60 3.81 18.57
N SER A 55 11.85 3.88 18.08
CA SER A 55 12.83 2.79 18.17
C SER A 55 13.34 2.63 19.59
N ASP A 56 13.20 1.42 20.15
CA ASP A 56 13.70 1.04 21.47
C ASP A 56 15.17 0.57 21.46
N LEU A 57 15.83 0.56 20.29
CA LEU A 57 17.18 0.04 20.15
C LEU A 57 18.22 0.82 20.96
N GLY A 58 18.03 2.14 21.09
CA GLY A 58 18.86 2.98 21.94
C GLY A 58 18.70 2.60 23.41
N GLU A 59 17.45 2.39 23.85
CA GLU A 59 17.13 2.00 25.22
C GLU A 59 17.72 0.63 25.58
N LEU A 60 17.62 -0.37 24.68
CA LEU A 60 18.23 -1.69 24.90
C LEU A 60 19.74 -1.59 25.12
N ARG A 61 20.42 -0.70 24.39
CA ARG A 61 21.85 -0.47 24.55
C ARG A 61 22.17 0.24 25.85
N GLU A 62 21.41 1.27 26.21
CA GLU A 62 21.56 1.96 27.50
C GLU A 62 21.32 1.04 28.69
N GLN A 63 20.32 0.15 28.61
CA GLN A 63 20.06 -0.87 29.63
C GLN A 63 21.23 -1.83 29.79
N LEU A 64 21.89 -2.22 28.69
CA LEU A 64 23.07 -3.07 28.74
C LEU A 64 24.25 -2.35 29.41
N ASP A 65 24.57 -1.13 28.98
CA ASP A 65 25.66 -0.33 29.54
C ASP A 65 25.44 -0.07 31.05
N ALA A 66 24.19 0.15 31.46
CA ALA A 66 23.81 0.31 32.86
C ALA A 66 23.98 -1.00 33.67
N ALA A 67 23.58 -2.13 33.11
CA ALA A 67 23.74 -3.44 33.74
C ALA A 67 25.22 -3.82 33.90
N GLU A 68 26.05 -3.55 32.89
CA GLU A 68 27.52 -3.72 32.97
C GLU A 68 28.14 -2.84 34.06
N THR A 69 27.73 -1.58 34.13
CA THR A 69 28.22 -0.63 35.16
C THR A 69 27.81 -1.07 36.57
N ALA A 70 26.60 -1.59 36.73
CA ALA A 70 26.08 -2.08 38.00
C ALA A 70 26.58 -3.49 38.38
N GLY A 71 27.21 -4.22 37.44
CA GLY A 71 27.58 -5.62 37.63
C GLY A 71 26.37 -6.56 37.75
N ASP A 72 25.23 -6.20 37.15
CA ASP A 72 24.01 -7.01 37.17
C ASP A 72 24.09 -8.13 36.12
N GLN A 73 24.74 -9.23 36.49
CA GLN A 73 24.97 -10.35 35.59
C GLN A 73 23.67 -10.95 35.04
N ALA A 74 22.58 -10.99 35.83
CA ALA A 74 21.32 -11.56 35.37
C ALA A 74 20.72 -10.71 34.24
N LYS A 75 20.79 -9.39 34.35
CA LYS A 75 20.31 -8.49 33.30
C LYS A 75 21.22 -8.48 32.08
N ILE A 76 22.54 -8.59 32.27
CA ILE A 76 23.50 -8.73 31.16
C ILE A 76 23.17 -9.98 30.33
N ASP A 77 23.01 -11.14 31.00
CA ASP A 77 22.71 -12.41 30.33
C ASP A 77 21.38 -12.35 29.55
N GLU A 78 20.35 -11.73 30.16
CA GLU A 78 19.04 -11.51 29.52
C GLU A 78 19.17 -10.67 28.23
N LEU A 79 19.87 -9.54 28.29
CA LEU A 79 20.03 -8.61 27.16
C LEU A 79 20.91 -9.21 26.06
N MET A 80 21.94 -9.99 26.42
CA MET A 80 22.78 -10.71 25.46
C MET A 80 22.01 -11.82 24.74
N GLU A 81 21.00 -12.42 25.37
CA GLU A 81 20.10 -13.37 24.70
C GLU A 81 19.06 -12.66 23.82
N LEU A 82 18.58 -11.49 24.25
CA LEU A 82 17.55 -10.72 23.54
C LEU A 82 18.08 -10.03 22.29
N GLY A 83 19.24 -9.39 22.36
CA GLY A 83 19.81 -8.57 21.28
C GLY A 83 19.86 -9.27 19.92
N PRO A 84 20.43 -10.48 19.81
CA PRO A 84 20.47 -11.24 18.56
C PRO A 84 19.08 -11.54 17.98
N LYS A 85 18.08 -11.80 18.84
CA LYS A 85 16.70 -12.07 18.40
C LYS A 85 16.06 -10.82 17.80
N VAL A 86 16.27 -9.67 18.45
CA VAL A 86 15.81 -8.36 17.94
C VAL A 86 16.48 -8.04 16.61
N GLN A 87 17.80 -8.21 16.52
CA GLN A 87 18.56 -7.97 15.29
C GLN A 87 18.08 -8.88 14.15
N GLN A 88 17.91 -10.18 14.42
CA GLN A 88 17.41 -11.12 13.42
C GLN A 88 16.02 -10.72 12.91
N LYS A 89 15.10 -10.39 13.82
CA LYS A 89 13.75 -9.95 13.46
C LYS A 89 13.78 -8.70 12.58
N LEU A 90 14.58 -7.69 12.95
CA LEU A 90 14.72 -6.46 12.17
C LEU A 90 15.39 -6.69 10.81
N HIS A 91 16.33 -7.64 10.69
CA HIS A 91 16.86 -8.02 9.38
C HIS A 91 15.78 -8.65 8.49
N LEU A 92 14.96 -9.55 9.04
CA LEU A 92 13.85 -10.16 8.30
C LEU A 92 12.82 -9.10 7.86
N GLN A 93 12.50 -8.16 8.75
CA GLN A 93 11.56 -7.06 8.48
C GLN A 93 12.11 -5.99 7.53
N GLY A 94 13.41 -5.68 7.62
CA GLY A 94 14.06 -4.62 6.85
C GLY A 94 14.63 -5.04 5.50
N PHE A 95 14.88 -6.34 5.28
CA PHE A 95 15.43 -6.84 4.01
C PHE A 95 14.52 -7.86 3.32
N GLY A 96 13.71 -8.60 4.08
CA GLY A 96 12.83 -9.64 3.57
C GLY A 96 11.36 -9.26 3.53
N ARG A 97 10.52 -10.29 3.49
CA ARG A 97 9.06 -10.20 3.62
C ARG A 97 8.61 -10.73 4.98
N ALA A 98 8.75 -9.91 6.02
CA ALA A 98 8.27 -10.24 7.35
C ALA A 98 7.26 -9.20 7.83
N PRO A 99 6.21 -9.62 8.57
CA PRO A 99 5.20 -8.69 9.06
C PRO A 99 5.81 -7.68 10.05
N VAL A 100 5.29 -6.46 10.04
CA VAL A 100 5.74 -5.32 10.85
C VAL A 100 4.62 -4.76 11.73
N SER A 101 3.65 -5.60 12.08
CA SER A 101 2.51 -5.19 12.91
C SER A 101 2.95 -4.60 14.25
N ASP A 102 4.00 -5.17 14.84
CA ASP A 102 4.65 -4.70 16.06
C ASP A 102 5.27 -3.30 15.91
N LEU A 103 5.83 -2.97 14.75
CA LEU A 103 6.39 -1.64 14.50
C LEU A 103 5.28 -0.60 14.26
N LEU A 104 4.18 -1.02 13.66
CA LEU A 104 2.99 -0.19 13.42
C LEU A 104 2.19 0.09 14.71
N GLU A 105 2.37 -0.69 15.79
CA GLU A 105 1.72 -0.43 17.09
C GLU A 105 2.02 0.98 17.61
N ALA A 106 3.24 1.48 17.38
CA ALA A 106 3.66 2.82 17.79
C ALA A 106 2.84 3.96 17.14
N VAL A 107 2.20 3.69 16.00
CA VAL A 107 1.41 4.67 15.22
C VAL A 107 -0.01 4.19 14.96
N GLN A 108 -0.50 3.19 15.71
CA GLN A 108 -1.77 2.52 15.45
C GLN A 108 -2.96 3.49 15.39
N ASP A 109 -3.02 4.44 16.32
CA ASP A 109 -4.09 5.44 16.39
C ASP A 109 -4.14 6.37 15.17
N ARG A 110 -3.04 6.45 14.41
CA ARG A 110 -2.89 7.30 13.22
C ARG A 110 -3.09 6.55 11.91
N LEU A 111 -3.31 5.23 11.93
CA LEU A 111 -3.59 4.47 10.70
C LEU A 111 -4.89 4.93 10.00
N THR A 112 -5.84 5.45 10.77
CA THR A 112 -7.06 6.07 10.22
C THR A 112 -6.74 7.30 9.36
N GLU A 113 -5.73 8.10 9.74
CA GLU A 113 -5.29 9.27 8.95
C GLU A 113 -4.83 8.81 7.56
N VAL A 114 -4.04 7.74 7.49
CA VAL A 114 -3.56 7.17 6.22
C VAL A 114 -4.70 6.60 5.39
N ALA A 115 -5.66 5.91 6.02
CA ALA A 115 -6.82 5.37 5.33
C ALA A 115 -7.68 6.48 4.71
N GLU A 116 -7.92 7.57 5.45
CA GLU A 116 -8.67 8.73 4.98
C GLU A 116 -7.92 9.49 3.87
N GLU A 117 -6.60 9.71 4.02
CA GLU A 117 -5.76 10.41 3.04
C GLU A 117 -5.71 9.66 1.70
N THR A 118 -5.53 8.34 1.75
CA THR A 118 -5.37 7.49 0.56
C THR A 118 -6.69 6.94 0.02
N GLY A 119 -7.77 7.13 0.78
CA GLY A 119 -9.12 6.68 0.47
C GLY A 119 -9.23 5.15 0.40
N VAL A 120 -8.48 4.42 1.21
CA VAL A 120 -8.56 2.95 1.28
C VAL A 120 -9.52 2.52 2.39
N ASP A 121 -10.20 1.40 2.18
CA ASP A 121 -11.15 0.82 3.13
C ASP A 121 -10.45 -0.09 4.16
N VAL A 122 -9.27 -0.61 3.83
CA VAL A 122 -8.45 -1.47 4.70
C VAL A 122 -6.97 -1.33 4.32
N ILE A 123 -6.08 -1.43 5.31
CA ILE A 123 -4.62 -1.50 5.10
C ILE A 123 -4.14 -2.90 5.48
N VAL A 124 -3.41 -3.57 4.59
CA VAL A 124 -2.89 -4.93 4.77
C VAL A 124 -1.43 -4.98 4.34
N PHE A 125 -0.66 -5.94 4.88
CA PHE A 125 0.74 -6.11 4.50
C PHE A 125 0.89 -6.53 3.03
N GLU A 126 0.18 -7.57 2.59
CA GLU A 126 0.24 -8.05 1.20
C GLU A 126 -1.16 -8.37 0.66
N CYS A 127 -1.36 -8.17 -0.64
CA CYS A 127 -2.56 -8.57 -1.36
C CYS A 127 -2.19 -9.52 -2.51
N ASN A 128 -2.25 -10.83 -2.25
CA ASN A 128 -1.86 -11.85 -3.23
C ASN A 128 -2.84 -11.99 -4.40
N PHE A 129 -4.07 -11.51 -4.24
CA PHE A 129 -5.10 -11.55 -5.28
C PHE A 129 -6.16 -10.46 -5.06
N ALA A 130 -6.46 -9.71 -6.11
CA ALA A 130 -7.56 -8.74 -6.14
C ALA A 130 -8.55 -9.11 -7.25
N GLY A 131 -9.84 -9.17 -6.90
CA GLY A 131 -10.91 -9.44 -7.85
C GLY A 131 -11.29 -8.20 -8.70
N PRO A 132 -12.15 -8.35 -9.74
CA PRO A 132 -12.52 -7.27 -10.67
C PRO A 132 -13.20 -6.01 -10.08
N GLY A 133 -13.52 -6.02 -8.79
CA GLY A 133 -14.11 -4.91 -8.03
C GLY A 133 -13.25 -4.45 -6.85
N VAL A 134 -12.00 -4.90 -6.76
CA VAL A 134 -11.03 -4.47 -5.75
C VAL A 134 -9.94 -3.65 -6.43
N GLU A 135 -9.66 -2.47 -5.89
CA GLU A 135 -8.53 -1.64 -6.26
C GLU A 135 -7.43 -1.81 -5.19
N VAL A 136 -6.21 -2.09 -5.61
CA VAL A 136 -5.06 -2.17 -4.70
C VAL A 136 -4.27 -0.87 -4.82
N VAL A 137 -4.04 -0.21 -3.69
CA VAL A 137 -3.37 1.08 -3.60
C VAL A 137 -2.10 0.89 -2.77
N ASP A 138 -0.96 1.36 -3.26
CA ASP A 138 0.25 1.41 -2.45
C ASP A 138 0.15 2.59 -1.47
N VAL A 139 0.21 2.31 -0.17
CA VAL A 139 0.14 3.30 0.92
C VAL A 139 1.46 3.42 1.69
N THR A 140 2.55 2.86 1.14
CA THR A 140 3.87 2.80 1.79
C THR A 140 4.33 4.18 2.26
N ASP A 141 4.32 5.19 1.38
CA ASP A 141 4.82 6.52 1.71
C ASP A 141 4.00 7.22 2.81
N ALA A 142 2.68 7.02 2.80
CA ALA A 142 1.78 7.60 3.80
C ALA A 142 2.00 6.96 5.19
N LEU A 143 2.23 5.64 5.24
CA LEU A 143 2.61 4.97 6.48
C LEU A 143 4.01 5.38 6.96
N VAL A 144 4.96 5.53 6.05
CA VAL A 144 6.33 5.99 6.34
C VAL A 144 6.31 7.40 6.95
N GLU A 145 5.42 8.29 6.50
CA GLU A 145 5.26 9.64 7.06
C GLU A 145 4.91 9.65 8.55
N LEU A 146 4.18 8.64 9.04
CA LEU A 146 3.79 8.56 10.45
C LEU A 146 5.00 8.54 11.39
N PHE A 147 6.16 8.09 10.90
CA PHE A 147 7.44 8.03 11.62
C PHE A 147 8.31 9.29 11.47
N SER A 148 7.80 10.35 10.82
CA SER A 148 8.50 11.62 10.61
C SER A 148 9.92 11.46 10.01
N PRO A 149 10.06 10.77 8.87
CA PRO A 149 11.37 10.39 8.34
C PRO A 149 12.16 11.60 7.84
N THR A 150 13.45 11.61 8.12
CA THR A 150 14.37 12.60 7.54
C THR A 150 14.55 12.39 6.03
N VAL A 151 15.07 13.40 5.34
CA VAL A 151 15.43 13.29 3.90
C VAL A 151 16.38 12.13 3.63
N GLU A 152 17.33 11.88 4.54
CA GLU A 152 18.27 10.76 4.44
C GLU A 152 17.56 9.41 4.61
N THR A 153 16.61 9.32 5.53
CA THR A 153 15.78 8.12 5.74
C THR A 153 14.99 7.81 4.47
N ARG A 154 14.34 8.81 3.87
CA ARG A 154 13.63 8.64 2.59
C ARG A 154 14.56 8.18 1.47
N THR A 155 15.74 8.80 1.34
CA THR A 155 16.73 8.40 0.34
C THR A 155 17.14 6.93 0.51
N THR A 156 17.26 6.48 1.75
CA THR A 156 17.57 5.07 2.08
C THR A 156 16.43 4.15 1.66
N ILE A 157 15.18 4.51 2.00
CA ILE A 157 13.98 3.76 1.61
C ILE A 157 13.86 3.70 0.08
N ASP A 158 14.02 4.82 -0.62
CA ASP A 158 13.97 4.88 -2.09
C ASP A 158 15.02 3.98 -2.74
N ALA A 159 16.22 3.90 -2.17
CA ALA A 159 17.27 3.02 -2.66
C ALA A 159 16.93 1.53 -2.41
N LEU A 160 16.33 1.23 -1.26
CA LEU A 160 15.90 -0.10 -0.87
C LEU A 160 14.77 -0.62 -1.78
N LEU A 161 13.75 0.21 -2.03
CA LEU A 161 12.57 -0.15 -2.83
C LEU A 161 12.89 -0.39 -4.32
N ARG A 162 14.06 0.00 -4.81
CA ARG A 162 14.53 -0.32 -6.17
C ARG A 162 14.95 -1.78 -6.35
N ASN A 163 15.08 -2.52 -5.26
CA ASN A 163 15.49 -3.92 -5.26
C ASN A 163 14.38 -4.78 -4.68
N ASP A 164 14.25 -6.00 -5.21
CA ASP A 164 13.35 -7.00 -4.65
C ASP A 164 13.76 -7.33 -3.20
N PRO A 165 12.80 -7.65 -2.32
CA PRO A 165 13.11 -8.20 -1.00
C PRO A 165 14.00 -9.43 -1.13
N VAL A 166 14.97 -9.54 -0.23
CA VAL A 166 15.85 -10.71 -0.15
C VAL A 166 14.98 -11.94 0.19
N PRO A 167 15.13 -13.07 -0.54
CA PRO A 167 14.42 -14.30 -0.22
C PRO A 167 14.70 -14.75 1.22
N LEU A 168 13.72 -15.38 1.86
CA LEU A 168 13.85 -15.83 3.25
C LEU A 168 15.00 -16.83 3.40
N GLU A 169 15.22 -17.65 2.37
CA GLU A 169 16.27 -18.66 2.31
C GLU A 169 17.68 -18.04 2.24
N ASP A 170 17.79 -16.80 1.77
CA ASP A 170 19.04 -16.07 1.67
C ASP A 170 19.26 -15.12 2.87
N LEU A 171 18.23 -14.90 3.69
CA LEU A 171 18.28 -14.15 4.95
C LEU A 171 18.74 -15.05 6.10
N HIS A 172 19.94 -15.60 5.97
CA HIS A 172 20.55 -16.35 7.06
C HIS A 172 21.13 -15.38 8.12
N PRO A 173 20.90 -15.63 9.42
CA PRO A 173 21.76 -15.04 10.44
C PRO A 173 23.13 -15.67 10.24
N GLU A 174 24.09 -14.88 9.75
CA GLU A 174 25.48 -15.33 9.75
C GLU A 174 25.87 -15.65 11.20
N HIS A 175 26.55 -16.78 11.36
CA HIS A 175 27.04 -17.32 12.62
C HIS A 175 27.83 -16.30 13.45
#